data_AF-A0A8E2KUW4-F1
#
_entry.id   AF-A0A8E2KUW4-F1
#
_cell.length_a   1.000
_cell.length_b   1.000
_cell.length_c   1.000
_cell.angle_alpha   90.00
_cell.angle_beta   90.00
_cell.angle_gamma   90.00
#
_symmetry.space_group_name_H-M   'P 1'
#
loop_
_entity.id
_entity.type
_entity.pdbx_description
1 polymer ?
#
loop_
_entity_poly.entity_id
_entity_poly.type
_entity_poly.pdbx_seq_one_letter_code
_entity_poly.pdbx_strand_id
1 'polypeptide(L)'
;MKIKTKIGGLLILPLVVSAMAAPLPAAAKVGAEPVEMIWPGGWGKVELIIRENRAELVSHELGGTTRRLRLIATPEDALAVLADERLAFTWPALLNWAGDDLHVLHDRALARAKEAADGIAKSLPAANRQQQGIGGDNRATLQYVELLTDVGHIDEAVAFAKERLASLPSGSPADYMRSSLNSRIAGLLFRDGTSDQAIEGLQKSIKEQTRPTPFQINEKMTLVELLAISGRYEEALAALDEATDAFKKLSPGLFPSYEQLPGSMAYFPAMRACALYGLGRKEEALALFARIKDQPGQTSTFSAVEDARLKGISCTRDPDLLAAEIAQRVMTAPPAGDIMTWLQRTMAFGPSGRVRTQAMSREIVIKAMAGRVRLLGGPLAPALRGWMPEASVSK
;
A
#
# COMPACT_ATOMS: atom_id res chain seq x y z
N MET A 1 37.95 -53.65 -41.46
CA MET A 1 36.69 -54.31 -41.05
C MET A 1 36.57 -54.18 -39.54
N LYS A 2 35.76 -53.23 -39.04
CA LYS A 2 35.63 -52.94 -37.59
C LYS A 2 34.44 -53.69 -37.03
N ILE A 3 34.69 -54.51 -36.01
CA ILE A 3 33.70 -55.28 -35.25
C ILE A 3 33.03 -54.34 -34.23
N LYS A 4 31.70 -54.29 -34.27
CA LYS A 4 30.84 -53.70 -33.24
C LYS A 4 30.60 -54.74 -32.15
N THR A 5 30.74 -54.35 -30.88
CA THR A 5 30.08 -55.07 -29.77
C THR A 5 29.50 -54.07 -28.78
N LYS A 6 28.22 -54.30 -28.46
CA LYS A 6 27.29 -53.49 -27.64
C LYS A 6 27.73 -53.40 -26.18
N ILE A 7 27.59 -52.21 -25.59
CA ILE A 7 27.49 -52.02 -24.14
C ILE A 7 26.02 -51.70 -23.83
N GLY A 8 25.41 -52.49 -22.96
CA GLY A 8 24.04 -52.30 -22.47
C GLY A 8 23.98 -51.16 -21.46
N GLY A 9 23.10 -50.19 -21.70
CA GLY A 9 22.79 -49.11 -20.77
C GLY A 9 21.75 -49.57 -19.76
N LEU A 10 22.12 -49.52 -18.48
CA LEU A 10 21.22 -49.68 -17.33
C LEU A 10 20.40 -48.39 -17.18
N LEU A 11 19.07 -48.49 -17.35
CA LEU A 11 18.14 -47.39 -17.14
C LEU A 11 17.91 -47.22 -15.62
N ILE A 12 18.43 -46.15 -15.02
CA ILE A 12 18.10 -45.76 -13.64
C ILE A 12 16.92 -44.80 -13.73
N LEU A 13 15.72 -45.28 -13.38
CA LEU A 13 14.54 -44.44 -13.15
C LEU A 13 14.71 -43.66 -11.84
N PRO A 14 14.47 -42.35 -11.79
CA PRO A 14 14.39 -41.63 -10.53
C PRO A 14 13.09 -42.02 -9.82
N LEU A 15 13.19 -42.55 -8.60
CA LEU A 15 12.07 -42.65 -7.68
C LEU A 15 11.56 -41.24 -7.38
N VAL A 16 10.39 -40.88 -7.93
CA VAL A 16 9.62 -39.73 -7.48
C VAL A 16 8.97 -40.12 -6.15
N VAL A 17 9.64 -39.80 -5.04
CA VAL A 17 9.01 -39.83 -3.72
C VAL A 17 8.04 -38.65 -3.68
N SER A 18 6.76 -38.92 -3.96
CA SER A 18 5.68 -38.00 -3.62
C SER A 18 5.62 -37.90 -2.11
N ALA A 19 6.23 -36.85 -1.55
CA ALA A 19 5.98 -36.45 -0.17
C ALA A 19 4.51 -36.04 -0.08
N MET A 20 3.65 -36.96 0.39
CA MET A 20 2.31 -36.60 0.82
C MET A 20 2.47 -35.61 1.97
N ALA A 21 2.13 -34.34 1.72
CA ALA A 21 2.07 -33.32 2.75
C ALA A 21 1.11 -33.82 3.84
N ALA A 22 1.65 -34.10 5.03
CA ALA A 22 0.84 -34.40 6.18
C ALA A 22 -0.15 -33.24 6.42
N PRO A 23 -1.42 -33.52 6.78
CA PRO A 23 -2.35 -32.47 7.16
C PRO A 23 -1.75 -31.67 8.32
N LEU A 24 -1.65 -30.35 8.14
CA LEU A 24 -1.22 -29.44 9.20
C LEU A 24 -2.09 -29.70 10.45
N PRO A 25 -1.50 -29.79 11.65
CA PRO A 25 -2.26 -29.98 12.87
C PRO A 25 -3.30 -28.87 13.02
N ALA A 26 -4.49 -29.25 13.50
CA ALA A 26 -5.58 -28.31 13.75
C ALA A 26 -5.09 -27.19 14.67
N ALA A 27 -4.93 -25.99 14.11
CA ALA A 27 -4.46 -24.82 14.84
C ALA A 27 -5.42 -24.53 16.00
N ALA A 28 -4.89 -24.33 17.21
CA ALA A 28 -5.66 -23.83 18.33
C ALA A 28 -6.27 -22.47 17.94
N LYS A 29 -7.60 -22.42 17.79
CA LYS A 29 -8.34 -21.16 17.63
C LYS A 29 -8.25 -20.39 18.94
N VAL A 30 -7.28 -19.50 19.05
CA VAL A 30 -7.28 -18.44 20.08
C VAL A 30 -7.95 -17.23 19.43
N GLY A 31 -9.27 -17.27 19.32
CA GLY A 31 -10.08 -16.23 18.68
C GLY A 31 -11.24 -15.81 19.58
N ALA A 32 -11.61 -14.53 19.52
CA ALA A 32 -12.84 -14.05 20.13
C ALA A 32 -14.07 -14.67 19.42
N GLU A 33 -15.20 -14.78 20.12
CA GLU A 33 -16.44 -15.25 19.51
C GLU A 33 -16.81 -14.38 18.29
N PRO A 34 -17.29 -14.98 17.18
CA PRO A 34 -17.69 -14.21 16.02
C PRO A 34 -18.83 -13.23 16.34
N VAL A 35 -18.70 -11.97 15.92
CA VAL A 35 -19.71 -10.92 16.16
C VAL A 35 -20.44 -10.57 14.87
N GLU A 36 -21.77 -10.47 14.91
CA GLU A 36 -22.56 -10.01 13.77
C GLU A 36 -22.33 -8.51 13.52
N MET A 37 -22.05 -8.17 12.27
CA MET A 37 -21.78 -6.80 11.85
C MET A 37 -22.40 -6.48 10.50
N ILE A 38 -22.81 -5.23 10.33
CA ILE A 38 -23.34 -4.66 9.09
C ILE A 38 -22.48 -3.46 8.70
N TRP A 39 -22.13 -3.35 7.42
CA TRP A 39 -21.44 -2.19 6.87
C TRP A 39 -21.92 -1.90 5.44
N PRO A 40 -21.67 -0.71 4.87
CA PRO A 40 -22.03 -0.46 3.49
C PRO A 40 -21.34 -1.45 2.55
N GLY A 41 -22.14 -2.19 1.78
CA GLY A 41 -21.64 -3.21 0.85
C GLY A 41 -21.38 -4.59 1.46
N GLY A 42 -21.71 -4.84 2.72
CA GLY A 42 -21.60 -6.19 3.30
C GLY A 42 -22.19 -6.35 4.69
N TRP A 43 -22.43 -7.60 5.07
CA TRP A 43 -22.87 -7.94 6.41
C TRP A 43 -22.45 -9.40 6.70
N GLY A 44 -22.21 -9.75 7.96
CA GLY A 44 -21.86 -11.12 8.33
C GLY A 44 -21.30 -11.25 9.74
N LYS A 45 -20.97 -12.49 10.14
CA LYS A 45 -20.27 -12.78 11.39
C LYS A 45 -18.77 -12.60 11.20
N VAL A 46 -18.18 -11.67 11.94
CA VAL A 46 -16.75 -11.33 11.84
C VAL A 46 -15.98 -12.07 12.94
N GLU A 47 -14.92 -12.78 12.56
CA GLU A 47 -14.03 -13.54 13.47
C GLU A 47 -12.57 -13.09 13.26
N LEU A 48 -11.81 -12.97 14.36
CA LEU A 48 -10.34 -12.89 14.31
C LEU A 48 -9.77 -14.31 14.44
N ILE A 49 -9.07 -14.77 13.40
CA ILE A 49 -8.39 -16.06 13.41
C ILE A 49 -6.90 -15.82 13.61
N ILE A 50 -6.37 -16.19 14.77
CA ILE A 50 -4.94 -16.17 15.06
C ILE A 50 -4.35 -17.56 14.86
N ARG A 51 -3.22 -17.61 14.16
CA ARG A 51 -2.34 -18.77 14.05
C ARG A 51 -0.93 -18.32 14.41
N GLU A 52 -0.05 -19.27 14.71
CA GLU A 52 1.32 -19.02 15.21
C GLU A 52 2.01 -17.82 14.53
N ASN A 53 2.00 -17.78 13.19
CA ASN A 53 2.69 -16.76 12.39
C ASN A 53 1.78 -15.85 11.55
N ARG A 54 0.46 -15.84 11.79
CA ARG A 54 -0.47 -14.96 11.07
C ARG A 54 -1.75 -14.73 11.83
N ALA A 55 -2.31 -13.53 11.69
CA ALA A 55 -3.69 -13.27 12.08
C ALA A 55 -4.50 -12.81 10.86
N GLU A 56 -5.78 -13.18 10.80
CA GLU A 56 -6.67 -12.82 9.71
C GLU A 56 -8.03 -12.43 10.28
N LEU A 57 -8.59 -11.33 9.78
CA LEU A 57 -9.98 -10.96 10.01
C LEU A 57 -10.82 -11.55 8.88
N VAL A 58 -11.82 -12.35 9.24
CA VAL A 58 -12.72 -13.00 8.27
C VAL A 58 -14.16 -12.66 8.57
N SER A 59 -14.99 -12.68 7.54
CA SER A 59 -16.45 -12.55 7.62
C SER A 59 -17.12 -13.79 7.08
N HIS A 60 -18.17 -14.25 7.76
CA HIS A 60 -19.03 -15.35 7.35
C HIS A 60 -20.41 -14.80 6.97
N GLU A 61 -20.76 -14.86 5.69
CA GLU A 61 -22.01 -14.32 5.13
C GLU A 61 -23.13 -15.39 5.16
N LEU A 62 -24.41 -14.97 4.96
CA LEU A 62 -25.53 -15.92 4.76
C LEU A 62 -25.24 -16.75 3.51
N GLY A 63 -25.30 -18.08 3.66
CA GLY A 63 -24.92 -19.03 2.62
C GLY A 63 -23.58 -19.72 2.85
N GLY A 64 -22.86 -19.39 3.94
CA GLY A 64 -21.63 -20.06 4.34
C GLY A 64 -20.37 -19.57 3.62
N THR A 65 -20.50 -18.56 2.75
CA THR A 65 -19.36 -17.89 2.11
C THR A 65 -18.49 -17.24 3.19
N THR A 66 -17.21 -17.61 3.21
CA THR A 66 -16.21 -16.98 4.07
C THR A 66 -15.35 -16.05 3.23
N ARG A 67 -15.31 -14.79 3.62
CA ARG A 67 -14.54 -13.75 2.95
C ARG A 67 -13.50 -13.17 3.92
N ARG A 68 -12.24 -13.15 3.49
CA ARG A 68 -11.17 -12.47 4.22
C ARG A 68 -11.37 -10.95 4.11
N LEU A 69 -11.51 -10.29 5.25
CA LEU A 69 -11.57 -8.83 5.36
C LEU A 69 -10.17 -8.22 5.36
N ARG A 70 -9.26 -8.74 6.20
CA ARG A 70 -7.87 -8.27 6.29
C ARG A 70 -6.93 -9.40 6.68
N LEU A 71 -5.77 -9.46 6.03
CA LEU A 71 -4.62 -10.21 6.53
C LEU A 71 -3.84 -9.28 7.46
N ILE A 72 -3.45 -9.76 8.64
CA ILE A 72 -2.65 -9.00 9.59
C ILE A 72 -1.23 -9.58 9.56
N ALA A 73 -0.37 -8.91 8.79
CA ALA A 73 1.02 -9.31 8.61
C ALA A 73 2.01 -8.24 9.08
N THR A 74 1.58 -6.98 9.20
CA THR A 74 2.41 -5.87 9.64
C THR A 74 1.74 -5.09 10.78
N PRO A 75 2.49 -4.24 11.51
CA PRO A 75 1.90 -3.31 12.46
C PRO A 75 0.81 -2.42 11.87
N GLU A 76 0.94 -1.99 10.61
CA GLU A 76 -0.10 -1.17 9.96
C GLU A 76 -1.43 -1.93 9.84
N ASP A 77 -1.40 -3.23 9.49
CA ASP A 77 -2.62 -4.03 9.46
C ASP A 77 -3.28 -4.14 10.84
N ALA A 78 -2.47 -4.29 11.89
CA ALA A 78 -2.97 -4.37 13.26
C ALA A 78 -3.55 -3.02 13.70
N LEU A 79 -2.90 -1.90 13.37
CA LEU A 79 -3.43 -0.56 13.63
C LEU A 79 -4.77 -0.33 12.93
N ALA A 80 -4.99 -0.87 11.73
CA ALA A 80 -6.30 -0.79 11.05
C ALA A 80 -7.42 -1.43 11.86
N VAL A 81 -7.13 -2.57 12.48
CA VAL A 81 -8.08 -3.32 13.33
C VAL A 81 -8.28 -2.63 14.68
N LEU A 82 -7.20 -2.16 15.30
CA LEU A 82 -7.23 -1.49 16.60
C LEU A 82 -7.93 -0.13 16.53
N ALA A 83 -7.87 0.54 15.38
CA ALA A 83 -8.52 1.82 15.12
C ALA A 83 -10.02 1.70 14.83
N ASP A 84 -10.55 0.50 14.60
CA ASP A 84 -11.96 0.29 14.27
C ASP A 84 -12.74 -0.16 15.52
N GLU A 85 -13.58 0.72 16.08
CA GLU A 85 -14.35 0.44 17.30
C GLU A 85 -15.34 -0.71 17.12
N ARG A 86 -15.78 -0.97 15.89
CA ARG A 86 -16.65 -2.12 15.58
C ARG A 86 -15.94 -3.45 15.85
N LEU A 87 -14.60 -3.45 15.85
CA LEU A 87 -13.74 -4.61 16.08
C LEU A 87 -13.18 -4.66 17.51
N ALA A 88 -13.74 -3.90 18.47
CA ALA A 88 -13.25 -3.87 19.84
C ALA A 88 -13.12 -5.25 20.50
N PHE A 89 -14.00 -6.19 20.14
CA PHE A 89 -13.98 -7.58 20.62
C PHE A 89 -12.70 -8.35 20.24
N THR A 90 -11.99 -7.93 19.19
CA THR A 90 -10.76 -8.61 18.73
C THR A 90 -9.49 -8.09 19.39
N TRP A 91 -9.53 -6.91 20.03
CA TRP A 91 -8.33 -6.21 20.49
C TRP A 91 -7.51 -6.98 21.54
N PRO A 92 -8.09 -7.59 22.59
CA PRO A 92 -7.29 -8.30 23.58
C PRO A 92 -6.50 -9.47 22.98
N ALA A 93 -7.13 -10.25 22.10
CA ALA A 93 -6.48 -11.36 21.43
C ALA A 93 -5.38 -10.89 20.45
N LEU A 94 -5.66 -9.81 19.71
CA LEU A 94 -4.70 -9.22 18.78
C LEU A 94 -3.46 -8.68 19.52
N LEU A 95 -3.65 -7.91 20.60
CA LEU A 95 -2.55 -7.35 21.38
C LEU A 95 -1.75 -8.43 22.11
N ASN A 96 -2.41 -9.48 22.61
CA ASN A 96 -1.69 -10.63 23.20
C ASN A 96 -0.80 -11.35 22.18
N TRP A 97 -1.20 -11.39 20.91
CA TRP A 97 -0.41 -12.01 19.84
C TRP A 97 0.67 -11.07 19.27
N ALA A 98 0.37 -9.79 19.14
CA ALA A 98 1.22 -8.80 18.48
C ALA A 98 2.16 -8.04 19.43
N GLY A 99 1.97 -8.13 20.74
CA GLY A 99 2.54 -7.20 21.71
C GLY A 99 1.59 -6.04 21.97
N ASP A 100 1.60 -5.52 23.19
CA ASP A 100 0.76 -4.41 23.66
C ASP A 100 1.04 -3.07 22.96
N ASP A 101 2.26 -2.89 22.48
CA ASP A 101 2.72 -1.79 21.61
C ASP A 101 2.99 -2.23 20.15
N LEU A 102 2.63 -3.48 19.80
CA LEU A 102 2.91 -4.15 18.52
C LEU A 102 4.37 -4.56 18.25
N HIS A 103 5.30 -4.49 19.22
CA HIS A 103 6.72 -4.82 19.01
C HIS A 103 6.96 -6.26 18.53
N VAL A 104 6.19 -7.24 19.02
CA VAL A 104 6.36 -8.66 18.62
C VAL A 104 6.01 -8.85 17.14
N LEU A 105 4.93 -8.21 16.69
CA LEU A 105 4.54 -8.24 15.28
C LEU A 105 5.53 -7.48 14.41
N HIS A 106 6.00 -6.32 14.90
CA HIS A 106 7.04 -5.52 14.28
C HIS A 106 8.31 -6.33 14.00
N ASP A 107 8.92 -6.91 15.03
CA ASP A 107 10.20 -7.62 14.92
C ASP A 107 10.08 -8.82 13.98
N ARG A 108 8.96 -9.55 14.08
CA ARG A 108 8.67 -10.70 13.23
C ARG A 108 8.46 -10.31 11.77
N ALA A 109 7.73 -9.23 11.51
CA ALA A 109 7.48 -8.74 10.15
C ALA A 109 8.78 -8.28 9.49
N LEU A 110 9.61 -7.53 10.22
CA LEU A 110 10.89 -7.02 9.74
C LEU A 110 11.88 -8.16 9.45
N ALA A 111 12.07 -9.08 10.40
CA ALA A 111 12.96 -10.24 10.22
C ALA A 111 12.55 -11.07 9.00
N ARG A 112 11.25 -11.37 8.87
CA ARG A 112 10.73 -12.14 7.73
C ARG A 112 10.88 -11.42 6.40
N ALA A 113 10.64 -10.11 6.36
CA ALA A 113 10.79 -9.33 5.14
C ALA A 113 12.26 -9.26 4.71
N LYS A 114 13.18 -9.11 5.67
CA LYS A 114 14.61 -9.19 5.42
C LYS A 114 15.02 -10.54 4.84
N GLU A 115 14.67 -11.64 5.51
CA GLU A 115 14.97 -13.00 5.03
C GLU A 115 14.42 -13.24 3.62
N ALA A 116 13.21 -12.73 3.31
CA ALA A 116 12.64 -12.85 1.99
C ALA A 116 13.37 -11.99 0.94
N ALA A 117 13.81 -10.78 1.30
CA ALA A 117 14.58 -9.92 0.42
C ALA A 117 15.99 -10.50 0.14
N ASP A 118 16.56 -11.21 1.11
CA ASP A 118 17.83 -11.94 1.00
C ASP A 118 17.66 -13.29 0.26
N GLY A 119 16.44 -13.66 -0.16
CA GLY A 119 16.15 -14.90 -0.88
C GLY A 119 16.13 -16.16 0.00
N ILE A 120 16.15 -16.01 1.32
CA ILE A 120 16.14 -17.10 2.31
C ILE A 120 14.72 -17.59 2.57
N ALA A 121 13.75 -16.68 2.60
CA ALA A 121 12.35 -16.97 2.88
C ALA A 121 11.41 -16.60 1.73
N LYS A 122 10.16 -17.09 1.78
CA LYS A 122 9.11 -16.61 0.88
C LYS A 122 8.66 -15.21 1.29
N SER A 123 8.47 -14.34 0.28
CA SER A 123 7.85 -13.03 0.45
C SER A 123 6.59 -13.08 1.30
N LEU A 124 6.30 -12.02 2.04
CA LEU A 124 4.98 -11.87 2.66
C LEU A 124 3.90 -11.93 1.57
N PRO A 125 2.68 -12.38 1.90
CA PRO A 125 1.56 -12.33 0.95
C PRO A 125 1.40 -10.92 0.39
N ALA A 126 0.94 -10.82 -0.86
CA ALA A 126 0.65 -9.52 -1.46
C ALA A 126 -0.36 -8.76 -0.57
N ALA A 127 0.04 -7.59 -0.10
CA ALA A 127 -0.79 -6.74 0.75
C ALA A 127 -1.99 -6.17 -0.02
N ASN A 128 -1.83 -5.99 -1.34
CA ASN A 128 -2.84 -5.42 -2.22
C ASN A 128 -2.72 -5.98 -3.64
N ARG A 129 -3.65 -5.57 -4.52
CA ARG A 129 -3.70 -6.01 -5.92
C ARG A 129 -2.47 -5.59 -6.72
N GLN A 130 -1.86 -4.44 -6.41
CA GLN A 130 -0.62 -3.99 -7.06
C GLN A 130 0.51 -5.01 -6.85
N GLN A 131 0.58 -5.64 -5.67
CA GLN A 131 1.60 -6.63 -5.34
C GLN A 131 1.32 -8.05 -5.87
N GLN A 132 0.09 -8.34 -6.33
CA GLN A 132 -0.29 -9.68 -6.80
C GLN A 132 0.37 -10.05 -8.13
N GLY A 133 0.60 -9.07 -9.01
CA GLY A 133 1.29 -9.26 -10.30
C GLY A 133 2.82 -9.25 -10.20
N ILE A 134 3.39 -9.02 -9.02
CA ILE A 134 4.84 -8.89 -8.83
C ILE A 134 5.44 -10.25 -8.48
N GLY A 135 6.56 -10.61 -9.14
CA GLY A 135 7.34 -11.80 -8.81
C GLY A 135 7.79 -11.81 -7.33
N GLY A 136 7.96 -12.99 -6.74
CA GLY A 136 8.24 -13.16 -5.31
C GLY A 136 9.40 -12.31 -4.79
N ASP A 137 10.54 -12.35 -5.46
CA ASP A 137 11.77 -11.66 -5.04
C ASP A 137 11.63 -10.13 -5.13
N ASN A 138 10.98 -9.66 -6.19
CA ASN A 138 10.68 -8.25 -6.41
C ASN A 138 9.72 -7.73 -5.34
N ARG A 139 8.68 -8.53 -5.01
CA ARG A 139 7.74 -8.21 -3.93
C ARG A 139 8.46 -8.19 -2.58
N ALA A 140 9.32 -9.16 -2.29
CA ALA A 140 10.08 -9.21 -1.05
C ALA A 140 10.97 -7.97 -0.87
N THR A 141 11.67 -7.57 -1.93
CA THR A 141 12.46 -6.33 -1.97
C THR A 141 11.61 -5.12 -1.59
N LEU A 142 10.46 -4.94 -2.25
CA LEU A 142 9.59 -3.77 -2.02
C LEU A 142 8.95 -3.79 -0.62
N GLN A 143 8.58 -4.98 -0.13
CA GLN A 143 8.04 -5.14 1.22
C GLN A 143 9.08 -4.84 2.30
N TYR A 144 10.34 -5.20 2.10
CA TYR A 144 11.39 -4.86 3.05
C TYR A 144 11.66 -3.35 3.11
N VAL A 145 11.72 -2.69 1.95
CA VAL A 145 11.82 -1.21 1.87
C VAL A 145 10.63 -0.54 2.60
N GLU A 146 9.41 -1.04 2.37
CA GLU A 146 8.19 -0.53 3.00
C GLU A 146 8.18 -0.74 4.52
N LEU A 147 8.64 -1.89 5.00
CA LEU A 147 8.75 -2.14 6.44
C LEU A 147 9.84 -1.29 7.10
N LEU A 148 11.03 -1.18 6.52
CA LEU A 148 12.06 -0.24 7.02
C LEU A 148 11.52 1.20 7.12
N THR A 149 10.72 1.58 6.14
CA THR A 149 10.04 2.88 6.05
C THR A 149 8.99 3.08 7.14
N ASP A 150 8.22 2.05 7.45
CA ASP A 150 7.18 2.09 8.48
C ASP A 150 7.77 2.03 9.90
N VAL A 151 9.01 1.56 10.06
CA VAL A 151 9.72 1.49 11.35
C VAL A 151 10.77 2.59 11.51
N GLY A 152 10.70 3.63 10.67
CA GLY A 152 11.52 4.83 10.84
C GLY A 152 12.96 4.71 10.37
N HIS A 153 13.37 3.58 9.80
CA HIS A 153 14.71 3.34 9.27
C HIS A 153 14.83 3.88 7.83
N ILE A 154 14.62 5.19 7.67
CA ILE A 154 14.51 5.82 6.33
C ILE A 154 15.83 5.73 5.57
N ASP A 155 16.95 6.03 6.23
CA ASP A 155 18.28 5.95 5.64
C ASP A 155 18.62 4.53 5.17
N GLU A 156 18.29 3.53 6.00
CA GLU A 156 18.48 2.11 5.65
C GLU A 156 17.61 1.72 4.45
N ALA A 157 16.34 2.15 4.43
CA ALA A 157 15.43 1.90 3.32
C ALA A 157 15.96 2.50 2.01
N VAL A 158 16.46 3.74 2.05
CA VAL A 158 17.05 4.42 0.89
C VAL A 158 18.33 3.73 0.44
N ALA A 159 19.23 3.38 1.37
CA ALA A 159 20.48 2.69 1.06
C ALA A 159 20.22 1.33 0.40
N PHE A 160 19.36 0.51 1.00
CA PHE A 160 18.96 -0.80 0.47
C PHE A 160 18.32 -0.68 -0.91
N ALA A 161 17.40 0.27 -1.11
CA ALA A 161 16.76 0.50 -2.41
C ALA A 161 17.77 0.92 -3.49
N LYS A 162 18.74 1.77 -3.17
CA LYS A 162 19.82 2.20 -4.08
C LYS A 162 20.76 1.06 -4.44
N GLU A 163 21.17 0.26 -3.45
CA GLU A 163 21.99 -0.93 -3.69
C GLU A 163 21.28 -1.90 -4.63
N ARG A 164 20.00 -2.18 -4.36
CA ARG A 164 19.20 -3.07 -5.20
C ARG A 164 19.07 -2.51 -6.62
N LEU A 165 18.77 -1.22 -6.76
CA LEU A 165 18.68 -0.54 -8.05
C LEU A 165 19.97 -0.64 -8.88
N ALA A 166 21.13 -0.51 -8.23
CA ALA A 166 22.45 -0.65 -8.86
C ALA A 166 22.74 -2.10 -9.29
N SER A 167 22.20 -3.09 -8.58
CA SER A 167 22.34 -4.51 -8.92
C SER A 167 21.41 -4.98 -10.05
N LEU A 168 20.39 -4.20 -10.42
CA LEU A 168 19.41 -4.61 -11.43
C LEU A 168 20.05 -4.68 -12.82
N PRO A 169 19.83 -5.77 -13.58
CA PRO A 169 20.26 -5.84 -14.96
C PRO A 169 19.55 -4.79 -15.83
N SER A 170 20.08 -4.55 -17.03
CA SER A 170 19.45 -3.67 -18.03
C SER A 170 18.35 -4.41 -18.79
N GLY A 171 17.24 -3.73 -19.05
CA GLY A 171 16.13 -4.22 -19.88
C GLY A 171 15.04 -4.98 -19.13
N SER A 172 14.00 -5.37 -19.86
CA SER A 172 12.87 -6.14 -19.32
C SER A 172 13.31 -7.51 -18.77
N PRO A 173 12.81 -7.97 -17.59
CA PRO A 173 11.76 -7.37 -16.75
C PRO A 173 12.26 -6.40 -15.67
N ALA A 174 13.56 -6.08 -15.63
CA ALA A 174 14.16 -5.25 -14.58
C ALA A 174 13.67 -3.79 -14.63
N ASP A 175 13.16 -3.32 -15.78
CA ASP A 175 12.59 -1.98 -15.94
C ASP A 175 11.45 -1.69 -14.95
N TYR A 176 10.61 -2.70 -14.63
CA TYR A 176 9.57 -2.56 -13.60
C TYR A 176 10.17 -2.24 -12.23
N MET A 177 11.18 -3.02 -11.83
CA MET A 177 11.82 -2.85 -10.52
C MET A 177 12.60 -1.57 -10.43
N ARG A 178 13.27 -1.18 -11.52
CA ARG A 178 13.96 0.10 -11.65
C ARG A 178 12.98 1.24 -11.38
N SER A 179 11.84 1.21 -12.07
CA SER A 179 10.80 2.22 -11.92
C SER A 179 10.19 2.29 -10.52
N SER A 180 9.91 1.11 -9.95
CA SER A 180 9.35 0.99 -8.60
C SER A 180 10.33 1.48 -7.54
N LEU A 181 11.62 1.11 -7.63
CA LEU A 181 12.65 1.55 -6.69
C LEU A 181 12.92 3.05 -6.81
N ASN A 182 12.97 3.62 -8.02
CA ASN A 182 13.12 5.06 -8.22
C ASN A 182 11.95 5.84 -7.59
N SER A 183 10.72 5.38 -7.81
CA SER A 183 9.52 5.98 -7.19
C SER A 183 9.57 5.89 -5.66
N ARG A 184 9.99 4.74 -5.11
CA ARG A 184 10.14 4.55 -3.66
C ARG A 184 11.23 5.46 -3.07
N ILE A 185 12.43 5.49 -3.66
CA ILE A 185 13.53 6.36 -3.22
C ILE A 185 13.08 7.82 -3.19
N ALA A 186 12.40 8.28 -4.24
CA ALA A 186 11.89 9.65 -4.29
C ALA A 186 10.85 9.93 -3.20
N GLY A 187 9.90 9.02 -2.97
CA GLY A 187 8.94 9.15 -1.87
C GLY A 187 9.60 9.20 -0.49
N LEU A 188 10.68 8.43 -0.28
CA LEU A 188 11.44 8.44 0.97
C LEU A 188 12.19 9.75 1.18
N LEU A 189 12.92 10.22 0.16
CA LEU A 189 13.61 11.51 0.19
C LEU A 189 12.64 12.68 0.41
N PHE A 190 11.48 12.63 -0.25
CA PHE A 190 10.44 13.65 -0.07
C PHE A 190 9.95 13.70 1.38
N ARG A 191 9.72 12.55 2.01
CA ARG A 191 9.28 12.46 3.40
C ARG A 191 10.37 12.94 4.38
N ASP A 192 11.64 12.74 4.05
CA ASP A 192 12.78 13.23 4.83
C ASP A 192 13.02 14.76 4.67
N GLY A 193 12.16 15.44 3.90
CA GLY A 193 12.24 16.90 3.69
C GLY A 193 13.16 17.31 2.54
N THR A 194 13.78 16.37 1.83
CA THR A 194 14.66 16.63 0.67
C THR A 194 13.88 16.63 -0.64
N SER A 195 12.80 17.43 -0.69
CA SER A 195 11.84 17.44 -1.81
C SER A 195 12.46 17.74 -3.18
N ASP A 196 13.41 18.67 -3.27
CA ASP A 196 14.10 18.98 -4.53
C ASP A 196 14.95 17.81 -5.01
N GLN A 197 15.68 17.13 -4.11
CA GLN A 197 16.46 15.94 -4.45
C GLN A 197 15.56 14.79 -4.94
N ALA A 198 14.39 14.62 -4.32
CA ALA A 198 13.39 13.64 -4.77
C ALA A 198 12.90 13.93 -6.19
N ILE A 199 12.56 15.18 -6.48
CA ILE A 199 12.06 15.63 -7.78
C ILE A 199 13.16 15.50 -8.85
N GLU A 200 14.37 16.00 -8.58
CA GLU A 200 15.52 15.92 -9.50
C GLU A 200 15.89 14.46 -9.80
N GLY A 201 15.86 13.60 -8.78
CA GLY A 201 16.12 12.17 -8.93
C GLY A 201 15.11 11.48 -9.87
N LEU A 202 13.82 11.77 -9.71
CA LEU A 202 12.78 11.25 -10.62
C LEU A 202 12.92 11.80 -12.04
N GLN A 203 13.13 13.11 -12.19
CA GLN A 203 13.32 13.72 -13.50
C GLN A 203 14.51 13.10 -14.25
N LYS A 204 15.63 12.90 -13.54
CA LYS A 204 16.81 12.21 -14.07
C LYS A 204 16.47 10.78 -14.50
N SER A 205 15.84 9.99 -13.63
CA SER A 205 15.45 8.60 -13.94
C SER A 205 14.54 8.53 -15.18
N ILE A 206 13.52 9.39 -15.25
CA ILE A 206 12.57 9.42 -16.36
C ILE A 206 13.29 9.77 -17.67
N LYS A 207 14.25 10.70 -17.65
CA LYS A 207 15.05 11.12 -18.81
C LYS A 207 16.01 10.04 -19.30
N GLU A 208 16.61 9.28 -18.38
CA GLU A 208 17.58 8.21 -18.70
C GLU A 208 16.90 6.96 -19.29
N GLN A 209 15.60 6.80 -19.11
CA GLN A 209 14.83 5.73 -19.72
C GLN A 209 14.61 5.98 -21.22
N THR A 210 15.37 5.25 -22.03
CA THR A 210 15.37 5.37 -23.50
C THR A 210 14.21 4.65 -24.19
N ARG A 211 13.43 3.85 -23.45
CA ARG A 211 12.26 3.13 -23.97
C ARG A 211 11.02 3.49 -23.14
N PRO A 212 9.92 3.94 -23.77
CA PRO A 212 8.67 4.14 -23.06
C PRO A 212 8.16 2.79 -22.57
N THR A 213 8.03 2.66 -21.25
CA THR A 213 7.42 1.48 -20.62
C THR A 213 6.14 1.88 -19.89
N PRO A 214 5.18 0.97 -19.70
CA PRO A 214 4.02 1.24 -18.86
C PRO A 214 4.40 1.59 -17.43
N PHE A 215 5.57 1.16 -16.97
CA PHE A 215 6.09 1.45 -15.64
C PHE A 215 6.63 2.87 -15.51
N GLN A 216 7.24 3.42 -16.57
CA GLN A 216 7.65 4.83 -16.63
C GLN A 216 6.47 5.78 -16.37
N ILE A 217 5.24 5.39 -16.72
CA ILE A 217 4.04 6.19 -16.40
C ILE A 217 3.85 6.32 -14.89
N ASN A 218 4.14 5.28 -14.11
CA ASN A 218 4.04 5.34 -12.64
C ASN A 218 5.07 6.31 -12.05
N GLU A 219 6.30 6.34 -12.57
CA GLU A 219 7.30 7.34 -12.18
C GLU A 219 6.87 8.76 -12.55
N LYS A 220 6.35 8.95 -13.76
CA LYS A 220 5.83 10.25 -14.19
C LYS A 220 4.66 10.71 -13.30
N MET A 221 3.75 9.81 -12.93
CA MET A 221 2.67 10.14 -12.01
C MET A 221 3.17 10.43 -10.59
N THR A 222 4.20 9.72 -10.12
CA THR A 222 4.89 10.06 -8.85
C THR A 222 5.48 11.46 -8.92
N LEU A 223 6.16 11.83 -10.01
CA LEU A 223 6.70 13.18 -10.20
C LEU A 223 5.60 14.26 -10.16
N VAL A 224 4.47 14.02 -10.85
CA VAL A 224 3.30 14.91 -10.80
C VAL A 224 2.80 15.10 -9.37
N GLU A 225 2.67 14.01 -8.61
CA GLU A 225 2.23 14.06 -7.21
C GLU A 225 3.20 14.89 -6.35
N LEU A 226 4.51 14.65 -6.45
CA LEU A 226 5.50 15.40 -5.67
C LEU A 226 5.50 16.90 -6.03
N LEU A 227 5.42 17.24 -7.32
CA LEU A 227 5.31 18.63 -7.78
C LEU A 227 4.06 19.31 -7.21
N ALA A 228 2.90 18.64 -7.30
CA ALA A 228 1.64 19.19 -6.82
C ALA A 228 1.63 19.37 -5.29
N ILE A 229 2.10 18.38 -4.52
CA ILE A 229 2.17 18.47 -3.05
C ILE A 229 3.16 19.55 -2.60
N SER A 230 4.24 19.78 -3.36
CA SER A 230 5.18 20.91 -3.13
C SER A 230 4.62 22.27 -3.51
N GLY A 231 3.45 22.35 -4.14
CA GLY A 231 2.85 23.62 -4.60
C GLY A 231 3.39 24.13 -5.93
N ARG A 232 4.16 23.32 -6.66
CA ARG A 232 4.68 23.62 -8.01
C ARG A 232 3.61 23.25 -9.05
N TYR A 233 2.46 23.91 -8.96
CA TYR A 233 1.23 23.48 -9.63
C TYR A 233 1.29 23.57 -11.16
N GLU A 234 1.89 24.62 -11.72
CA GLU A 234 2.09 24.75 -13.17
C GLU A 234 2.98 23.64 -13.72
N GLU A 235 4.08 23.33 -13.01
CA GLU A 235 4.99 22.26 -13.38
C GLU A 235 4.31 20.88 -13.25
N ALA A 236 3.48 20.69 -12.22
CA ALA A 236 2.68 19.48 -12.07
C ALA A 236 1.72 19.29 -13.24
N LEU A 237 1.05 20.35 -13.72
CA LEU A 237 0.17 20.28 -14.89
C LEU A 237 0.94 19.94 -16.17
N ALA A 238 2.09 20.58 -16.40
CA ALA A 238 2.93 20.27 -17.56
C ALA A 238 3.41 18.81 -17.55
N ALA A 239 3.91 18.33 -16.41
CA ALA A 239 4.32 16.93 -16.24
C ALA A 239 3.15 15.95 -16.41
N LEU A 240 1.95 16.34 -15.97
CA LEU A 240 0.74 15.53 -16.10
C LEU A 240 0.27 15.41 -17.55
N ASP A 241 0.38 16.49 -18.33
CA ASP A 241 0.05 16.46 -19.75
C ASP A 241 1.03 15.55 -20.50
N GLU A 242 2.33 15.62 -20.20
CA GLU A 242 3.31 14.67 -20.72
C GLU A 242 3.01 13.21 -20.34
N ALA A 243 2.65 12.96 -19.07
CA ALA A 243 2.30 11.62 -18.59
C ALA A 243 1.04 11.10 -19.29
N THR A 244 0.05 11.95 -19.48
CA THR A 244 -1.21 11.63 -20.16
C THR A 244 -0.94 11.26 -21.62
N ASP A 245 -0.12 12.04 -22.32
CA ASP A 245 0.19 11.79 -23.73
C ASP A 245 1.09 10.57 -23.91
N ALA A 246 2.03 10.34 -22.99
CA ALA A 246 2.81 9.10 -22.96
C ALA A 246 1.90 7.88 -22.75
N PHE A 247 0.94 7.97 -21.82
CA PHE A 247 -0.01 6.89 -21.57
C PHE A 247 -0.89 6.59 -22.79
N LYS A 248 -1.43 7.61 -23.48
CA LYS A 248 -2.21 7.42 -24.72
C LYS A 248 -1.42 6.74 -25.84
N LYS A 249 -0.11 6.94 -25.89
CA LYS A 249 0.79 6.34 -26.88
C LYS A 249 1.15 4.89 -26.56
N LEU A 250 0.83 4.38 -25.36
CA LEU A 250 1.00 2.97 -25.05
C LEU A 250 -0.05 2.16 -25.85
N SER A 251 0.41 1.49 -26.91
CA SER A 251 -0.45 0.63 -27.72
C SER A 251 -0.97 -0.56 -26.90
N PRO A 252 -2.29 -0.83 -26.90
CA PRO A 252 -2.83 -2.10 -26.41
C PRO A 252 -2.18 -3.24 -27.20
N GLY A 253 -1.38 -4.08 -26.54
CA GLY A 253 -0.71 -5.23 -27.17
C GLY A 253 0.82 -5.18 -27.21
N LEU A 254 1.46 -4.03 -26.94
CA LEU A 254 2.93 -3.98 -26.84
C LEU A 254 3.45 -4.69 -25.59
N PHE A 255 2.58 -4.84 -24.57
CA PHE A 255 2.87 -5.49 -23.30
C PHE A 255 1.70 -6.44 -22.94
N PRO A 256 1.68 -7.68 -23.48
CA PRO A 256 0.58 -8.62 -23.28
C PRO A 256 0.31 -9.01 -21.82
N SER A 257 1.30 -8.81 -20.94
CA SER A 257 1.21 -9.03 -19.49
C SER A 257 0.89 -7.78 -18.68
N TYR A 258 0.78 -6.60 -19.31
CA TYR A 258 0.40 -5.38 -18.62
C TYR A 258 -1.12 -5.31 -18.46
N GLU A 259 -1.60 -5.67 -17.27
CA GLU A 259 -2.98 -5.44 -16.87
C GLU A 259 -3.06 -4.08 -16.16
N GLN A 260 -3.78 -3.14 -16.77
CA GLN A 260 -4.09 -1.89 -16.10
C GLN A 260 -4.96 -2.19 -14.87
N LEU A 261 -4.52 -1.73 -13.70
CA LEU A 261 -5.30 -1.89 -12.49
C LEU A 261 -6.65 -1.18 -12.60
N PRO A 262 -7.77 -1.86 -12.29
CA PRO A 262 -9.08 -1.21 -12.29
C PRO A 262 -9.07 0.04 -11.40
N GLY A 263 -9.59 1.15 -11.94
CA GLY A 263 -9.65 2.43 -11.23
C GLY A 263 -8.37 3.27 -11.22
N SER A 264 -7.21 2.76 -11.66
CA SER A 264 -5.94 3.50 -11.63
C SER A 264 -5.92 4.78 -12.47
N MET A 265 -6.82 4.91 -13.45
CA MET A 265 -6.94 6.14 -14.23
C MET A 265 -7.49 7.32 -13.43
N ALA A 266 -8.03 7.10 -12.23
CA ALA A 266 -8.51 8.17 -11.36
C ALA A 266 -7.39 9.10 -10.85
N TYR A 267 -6.13 8.64 -10.80
CA TYR A 267 -5.01 9.49 -10.36
C TYR A 267 -4.76 10.67 -11.29
N PHE A 268 -4.93 10.51 -12.61
CA PHE A 268 -4.75 11.60 -13.57
C PHE A 268 -5.69 12.80 -13.31
N PRO A 269 -7.03 12.64 -13.30
CA PRO A 269 -7.93 13.74 -12.99
C PRO A 269 -7.81 14.21 -11.53
N ALA A 270 -7.46 13.33 -10.57
CA ALA A 270 -7.27 13.74 -9.17
C ALA A 270 -6.10 14.71 -9.01
N MET A 271 -4.96 14.42 -9.64
CA MET A 271 -3.78 15.29 -9.60
C MET A 271 -4.01 16.57 -10.41
N ARG A 272 -4.70 16.49 -11.56
CA ARG A 272 -5.14 17.70 -12.31
C ARG A 272 -6.00 18.60 -11.43
N ALA A 273 -6.98 18.01 -10.73
CA ALA A 273 -7.86 18.74 -9.84
C ALA A 273 -7.09 19.40 -8.69
N CYS A 274 -6.13 18.71 -8.06
CA CYS A 274 -5.27 19.34 -7.05
C CYS A 274 -4.55 20.58 -7.62
N ALA A 275 -3.84 20.42 -8.75
CA ALA A 275 -3.04 21.51 -9.30
C ALA A 275 -3.92 22.69 -9.75
N LEU A 276 -5.07 22.44 -10.37
CA LEU A 276 -6.03 23.49 -10.72
C LEU A 276 -6.56 24.22 -9.48
N TYR A 277 -6.86 23.48 -8.40
CA TYR A 277 -7.30 24.09 -7.15
C TYR A 277 -6.21 25.01 -6.57
N GLY A 278 -4.96 24.55 -6.58
CA GLY A 278 -3.78 25.30 -6.14
C GLY A 278 -3.56 26.61 -6.93
N LEU A 279 -3.94 26.62 -8.21
CA LEU A 279 -3.91 27.80 -9.09
C LEU A 279 -5.16 28.70 -8.96
N GLY A 280 -6.04 28.43 -8.01
CA GLY A 280 -7.28 29.21 -7.79
C GLY A 280 -8.43 28.85 -8.74
N ARG A 281 -8.27 27.87 -9.63
CA ARG A 281 -9.31 27.38 -10.56
C ARG A 281 -10.23 26.37 -9.88
N LYS A 282 -10.83 26.79 -8.77
CA LYS A 282 -11.56 25.92 -7.82
C LYS A 282 -12.76 25.21 -8.46
N GLU A 283 -13.56 25.92 -9.25
CA GLU A 283 -14.75 25.35 -9.88
C GLU A 283 -14.40 24.19 -10.82
N GLU A 284 -13.34 24.35 -11.61
CA GLU A 284 -12.85 23.31 -12.52
C GLU A 284 -12.30 22.10 -11.76
N ALA A 285 -11.56 22.35 -10.67
CA ALA A 285 -11.06 21.29 -9.81
C ALA A 285 -12.20 20.48 -9.16
N LEU A 286 -13.21 21.16 -8.59
CA LEU A 286 -14.36 20.50 -7.97
C LEU A 286 -15.18 19.70 -8.99
N ALA A 287 -15.34 20.22 -10.21
CA ALA A 287 -15.99 19.49 -11.30
C ALA A 287 -15.24 18.21 -11.67
N LEU A 288 -13.90 18.23 -11.65
CA LEU A 288 -13.09 17.03 -11.85
C LEU A 288 -13.25 16.03 -10.70
N PHE A 289 -13.14 16.46 -9.44
CA PHE A 289 -13.37 15.57 -8.30
C PHE A 289 -14.74 14.90 -8.37
N ALA A 290 -15.79 15.65 -8.67
CA ALA A 290 -17.16 15.13 -8.79
C ALA A 290 -17.32 14.03 -9.87
N ARG A 291 -16.44 14.00 -10.88
CA ARG A 291 -16.43 12.97 -11.94
C ARG A 291 -15.61 11.73 -11.56
N ILE A 292 -14.75 11.82 -10.56
CA ILE A 292 -14.00 10.68 -10.03
C ILE A 292 -14.94 9.88 -9.13
N LYS A 293 -15.49 8.80 -9.68
CA LYS A 293 -16.42 7.90 -9.02
C LYS A 293 -16.00 6.45 -9.24
N ASP A 294 -16.28 5.60 -8.27
CA ASP A 294 -16.08 4.16 -8.44
C ASP A 294 -16.89 3.63 -9.61
N GLN A 295 -16.34 2.63 -10.28
CA GLN A 295 -17.13 1.84 -11.22
C GLN A 295 -18.02 0.87 -10.43
N PRO A 296 -19.31 0.72 -10.81
CA PRO A 296 -20.19 -0.24 -10.16
C PRO A 296 -19.57 -1.65 -10.13
N GLY A 297 -19.56 -2.30 -8.96
CA GLY A 297 -19.12 -3.70 -8.82
C GLY A 297 -17.68 -3.91 -8.35
N GLN A 298 -16.90 -2.87 -8.08
CA GLN A 298 -15.62 -3.03 -7.37
C GLN A 298 -15.88 -3.23 -5.87
N THR A 299 -15.64 -4.43 -5.37
CA THR A 299 -15.85 -4.81 -3.96
C THR A 299 -14.54 -4.87 -3.16
N SER A 300 -13.41 -4.41 -3.69
CA SER A 300 -12.12 -4.49 -2.96
C SER A 300 -12.10 -3.57 -1.75
N THR A 301 -11.44 -4.04 -0.68
CA THR A 301 -11.13 -3.23 0.52
C THR A 301 -10.22 -2.03 0.23
N PHE A 302 -9.59 -2.02 -0.95
CA PHE A 302 -8.79 -0.95 -1.51
C PHE A 302 -9.40 -0.54 -2.86
N SER A 303 -10.05 0.62 -2.94
CA SER A 303 -10.42 1.24 -4.22
C SER A 303 -9.31 2.21 -4.65
N ALA A 304 -8.71 1.96 -5.81
CA ALA A 304 -7.73 2.88 -6.40
C ALA A 304 -8.36 4.25 -6.74
N VAL A 305 -9.67 4.27 -7.01
CA VAL A 305 -10.42 5.51 -7.25
C VAL A 305 -10.55 6.30 -5.97
N GLU A 306 -10.90 5.63 -4.88
CA GLU A 306 -10.92 6.23 -3.56
C GLU A 306 -9.50 6.74 -3.24
N ASP A 307 -8.45 5.92 -3.24
CA ASP A 307 -7.10 6.42 -2.91
C ASP A 307 -6.69 7.66 -3.73
N ALA A 308 -6.90 7.63 -5.06
CA ALA A 308 -6.64 8.77 -5.93
C ALA A 308 -7.40 10.03 -5.51
N ARG A 309 -8.71 9.90 -5.22
CA ARG A 309 -9.55 11.03 -4.83
C ARG A 309 -9.13 11.64 -3.50
N LEU A 310 -8.81 10.81 -2.49
CA LEU A 310 -8.32 11.30 -1.19
C LEU A 310 -6.98 12.00 -1.32
N LYS A 311 -6.04 11.44 -2.08
CA LYS A 311 -4.75 12.09 -2.35
C LYS A 311 -4.92 13.42 -3.05
N GLY A 312 -5.74 13.47 -4.11
CA GLY A 312 -6.03 14.72 -4.83
C GLY A 312 -6.66 15.78 -3.92
N ILE A 313 -7.65 15.42 -3.12
CA ILE A 313 -8.30 16.34 -2.18
C ILE A 313 -7.33 16.79 -1.08
N SER A 314 -6.56 15.87 -0.48
CA SER A 314 -5.55 16.21 0.54
C SER A 314 -4.52 17.20 0.00
N CYS A 315 -4.15 17.08 -1.28
CA CYS A 315 -3.21 17.95 -1.96
C CYS A 315 -3.74 19.39 -2.15
N THR A 316 -5.07 19.61 -2.17
CA THR A 316 -5.68 20.96 -2.27
C THR A 316 -5.41 21.85 -1.05
N ARG A 317 -5.03 21.24 0.08
CA ARG A 317 -4.86 21.90 1.38
C ARG A 317 -6.13 22.59 1.91
N ASP A 318 -7.30 22.17 1.44
CA ASP A 318 -8.61 22.64 1.90
C ASP A 318 -9.15 21.68 2.98
N PRO A 319 -9.21 22.11 4.27
CA PRO A 319 -9.64 21.24 5.35
C PRO A 319 -11.14 20.91 5.29
N ASP A 320 -11.98 21.75 4.68
CA ASP A 320 -13.42 21.52 4.60
C ASP A 320 -13.74 20.51 3.51
N LEU A 321 -13.06 20.62 2.37
CA LEU A 321 -13.15 19.62 1.30
C LEU A 321 -12.64 18.25 1.77
N LEU A 322 -11.51 18.24 2.48
CA LEU A 322 -10.95 17.01 3.05
C LEU A 322 -11.86 16.41 4.14
N ALA A 323 -12.48 17.23 4.98
CA ALA A 323 -13.41 16.78 6.01
C ALA A 323 -14.62 16.05 5.42
N ALA A 324 -15.20 16.58 4.34
CA ALA A 324 -16.32 15.92 3.64
C ALA A 324 -15.91 14.55 3.09
N GLU A 325 -14.73 14.46 2.48
CA GLU A 325 -14.19 13.21 1.94
C GLU A 325 -13.91 12.17 3.03
N ILE A 326 -13.29 12.59 4.15
CA ILE A 326 -13.05 11.72 5.30
C ILE A 326 -14.36 11.18 5.86
N ALA A 327 -15.33 12.06 6.11
CA ALA A 327 -16.61 11.68 6.70
C ALA A 327 -17.32 10.65 5.82
N GLN A 328 -17.36 10.86 4.50
CA GLN A 328 -17.93 9.90 3.57
C GLN A 328 -17.25 8.52 3.69
N ARG A 329 -15.91 8.49 3.67
CA ARG A 329 -15.14 7.23 3.74
C ARG A 329 -15.30 6.48 5.04
N VAL A 330 -15.28 7.16 6.17
CA VAL A 330 -15.51 6.52 7.46
C VAL A 330 -16.89 5.86 7.51
N MET A 331 -17.88 6.52 6.92
CA MET A 331 -19.24 5.99 6.86
C MET A 331 -19.37 4.78 5.94
N THR A 332 -18.63 4.73 4.83
CA THR A 332 -18.70 3.65 3.84
C THR A 332 -17.65 2.55 4.02
N ALA A 333 -16.64 2.74 4.87
CA ALA A 333 -15.53 1.81 4.99
C ALA A 333 -15.96 0.43 5.53
N PRO A 334 -15.44 -0.66 4.94
CA PRO A 334 -15.57 -1.99 5.53
C PRO A 334 -14.82 -2.06 6.88
N PRO A 335 -15.04 -3.11 7.68
CA PRO A 335 -14.32 -3.32 8.93
C PRO A 335 -12.80 -3.40 8.67
N ALA A 336 -12.02 -2.68 9.48
CA ALA A 336 -10.58 -2.50 9.30
C ALA A 336 -10.18 -1.96 7.91
N GLY A 337 -10.99 -1.09 7.30
CA GLY A 337 -10.67 -0.42 6.03
C GLY A 337 -9.45 0.52 6.16
N ASP A 338 -8.79 0.82 5.04
CA ASP A 338 -7.53 1.61 5.03
C ASP A 338 -7.70 3.05 5.55
N ILE A 339 -8.93 3.60 5.52
CA ILE A 339 -9.20 4.89 6.14
C ILE A 339 -8.90 4.87 7.65
N MET A 340 -9.02 3.70 8.30
CA MET A 340 -8.78 3.57 9.73
C MET A 340 -7.34 3.89 10.07
N THR A 341 -6.36 3.34 9.35
CA THR A 341 -4.92 3.65 9.54
C THR A 341 -4.58 5.05 9.07
N TRP A 342 -5.17 5.51 7.97
CA TRP A 342 -4.93 6.86 7.44
C TRP A 342 -5.30 7.96 8.46
N LEU A 343 -6.34 7.74 9.26
CA LEU A 343 -6.74 8.63 10.35
C LEU A 343 -5.81 8.57 11.57
N GLN A 344 -5.12 7.45 11.80
CA GLN A 344 -4.24 7.29 12.95
C GLN A 344 -2.88 7.94 12.78
N ARG A 345 -2.31 7.85 11.57
CA ARG A 345 -0.90 8.18 11.33
C ARG A 345 -0.59 9.59 11.83
N THR A 346 0.01 9.74 13.02
CA THR A 346 0.50 11.02 13.55
C THR A 346 1.65 11.57 12.71
N MET A 347 2.20 10.75 11.81
CA MET A 347 3.23 11.06 10.79
C MET A 347 2.69 11.93 9.64
N ALA A 348 2.01 13.00 10.03
CA ALA A 348 1.57 14.10 9.21
C ALA A 348 2.77 15.00 8.85
N PHE A 349 3.91 14.42 8.46
CA PHE A 349 5.07 15.20 8.08
C PHE A 349 4.73 16.01 6.82
N GLY A 350 4.98 17.30 6.88
CA GLY A 350 4.72 18.22 5.78
C GLY A 350 3.30 18.82 5.73
N PRO A 351 3.01 19.61 4.67
CA PRO A 351 1.82 20.47 4.59
C PRO A 351 0.48 19.74 4.73
N SER A 352 0.39 18.50 4.25
CA SER A 352 -0.82 17.68 4.29
C SER A 352 -1.25 17.34 5.71
N GLY A 353 -0.30 17.30 6.65
CA GLY A 353 -0.58 16.88 8.00
C GLY A 353 -1.43 17.84 8.81
N ARG A 354 -1.10 19.14 8.72
CA ARG A 354 -1.86 20.22 9.35
C ARG A 354 -3.29 20.27 8.82
N VAL A 355 -3.45 20.14 7.50
CA VAL A 355 -4.76 20.17 6.82
C VAL A 355 -5.63 19.01 7.31
N ARG A 356 -5.05 17.81 7.44
CA ARG A 356 -5.76 16.66 8.01
C ARG A 356 -6.20 16.89 9.45
N THR A 357 -5.33 17.43 10.32
CA THR A 357 -5.71 17.75 11.71
C THR A 357 -6.87 18.76 11.76
N GLN A 358 -6.86 19.76 10.87
CA GLN A 358 -7.96 20.72 10.73
C GLN A 358 -9.24 20.06 10.18
N ALA A 359 -9.13 19.14 9.23
CA ALA A 359 -10.27 18.40 8.70
C ALA A 359 -10.90 17.50 9.76
N MET A 360 -10.08 16.82 10.58
CA MET A 360 -10.54 15.94 11.65
C MET A 360 -11.25 16.67 12.79
N SER A 361 -10.99 17.97 12.98
CA SER A 361 -11.70 18.77 13.98
C SER A 361 -13.06 19.30 13.50
N ARG A 362 -13.45 19.04 12.24
CA ARG A 362 -14.76 19.43 11.71
C ARG A 362 -15.85 18.52 12.28
N GLU A 363 -17.00 19.12 12.60
CA GLU A 363 -18.15 18.42 13.19
C GLU A 363 -18.62 17.23 12.33
N ILE A 364 -18.57 17.36 11.00
CA ILE A 364 -18.97 16.28 10.08
C ILE A 364 -18.08 15.04 10.23
N VAL A 365 -16.78 15.21 10.49
CA VAL A 365 -15.84 14.10 10.69
C VAL A 365 -16.02 13.50 12.07
N ILE A 366 -16.16 14.33 13.11
CA ILE A 366 -16.40 13.87 14.48
C ILE A 366 -17.66 13.00 14.54
N LYS A 367 -18.76 13.43 13.89
CA LYS A 367 -20.00 12.66 13.80
C LYS A 367 -19.82 11.35 13.03
N ALA A 368 -19.08 11.37 11.92
CA ALA A 368 -18.81 10.17 11.14
C ALA A 368 -17.95 9.15 11.91
N MET A 369 -17.01 9.62 12.74
CA MET A 369 -16.11 8.77 13.52
C MET A 369 -16.78 8.12 14.74
N ALA A 370 -17.82 8.73 15.31
CA ALA A 370 -18.46 8.26 16.53
C ALA A 370 -18.95 6.80 16.42
N GLY A 371 -18.48 5.94 17.33
CA GLY A 371 -18.83 4.50 17.34
C GLY A 371 -18.16 3.67 16.25
N ARG A 372 -17.19 4.25 15.53
CA ARG A 372 -16.52 3.61 14.38
C ARG A 372 -15.01 3.71 14.46
N VAL A 373 -14.48 4.86 14.85
CA VAL A 373 -13.04 5.13 14.84
C VAL A 373 -12.55 5.42 16.25
N ARG A 374 -11.60 4.60 16.69
CA ARG A 374 -10.78 4.85 17.87
C ARG A 374 -9.53 5.59 17.45
N LEU A 375 -9.29 6.76 18.03
CA LEU A 375 -7.98 7.40 17.94
C LEU A 375 -7.01 6.67 18.88
N LEU A 376 -5.97 6.09 18.31
CA LEU A 376 -4.98 5.30 19.01
C LEU A 376 -3.95 6.20 19.71
N GLY A 377 -3.35 5.68 20.78
CA GLY A 377 -2.35 6.38 21.58
C GLY A 377 -1.82 5.48 22.70
N GLY A 378 -1.21 6.08 23.72
CA GLY A 378 -0.69 5.35 24.88
C GLY A 378 0.37 4.32 24.48
N PRO A 379 0.24 3.04 24.88
CA PRO A 379 1.18 1.98 24.50
C PRO A 379 1.41 1.84 23.00
N LEU A 380 0.45 2.21 22.15
CA LEU A 380 0.58 2.12 20.69
C LEU A 380 1.30 3.33 20.06
N ALA A 381 1.69 4.33 20.85
CA ALA A 381 2.38 5.52 20.34
C ALA A 381 3.67 5.21 19.56
N PRO A 382 4.52 4.24 19.96
CA PRO A 382 5.67 3.83 19.14
C PRO A 382 5.25 3.39 17.74
N ALA A 383 4.29 2.45 17.62
CA ALA A 383 3.80 1.98 16.32
C ALA A 383 3.20 3.10 15.45
N LEU A 384 2.46 4.04 16.05
CA LEU A 384 1.88 5.18 15.35
C LEU A 384 2.92 6.15 14.78
N ARG A 385 4.07 6.24 15.43
CA ARG A 385 5.23 7.03 15.01
C ARG A 385 6.24 6.20 14.22
N GLY A 386 5.91 4.95 13.89
CA GLY A 386 6.82 4.04 13.23
C GLY A 386 8.12 3.84 14.00
N TRP A 387 8.06 3.71 15.33
CA TRP A 387 9.19 3.56 16.26
C TRP A 387 10.29 4.62 16.13
N MET A 388 10.00 5.75 15.48
CA MET A 388 10.94 6.85 15.39
C MET A 388 11.18 7.51 16.76
N PRO A 389 12.43 7.92 17.06
CA PRO A 389 12.72 8.73 18.24
C PRO A 389 11.88 9.99 18.27
N GLU A 390 11.45 10.47 19.45
CA GLU A 390 10.59 11.66 19.55
C GLU A 390 11.22 12.91 18.92
N ALA A 391 12.56 13.01 18.95
CA ALA A 391 13.31 14.12 18.37
C ALA A 391 13.28 14.19 16.83
N SER A 392 12.95 13.10 16.13
CA SER A 392 12.82 13.11 14.66
C SER A 392 11.41 13.48 14.21
N VAL A 393 10.44 13.62 15.12
CA VAL A 393 9.05 13.98 14.79
C VAL A 393 8.86 15.48 14.56
N SER A 394 9.82 16.31 15.00
CA SER A 394 9.73 17.78 14.96
C SER A 394 10.47 18.46 13.80
N LYS A 395 11.10 17.69 12.91
CA LYS A 395 11.66 18.21 11.64
C LYS A 395 10.58 18.14 10.56
#